data_AF-A0A6G1EMA8-F1
#
_entry.id   AF-A0A6G1EMA8-F1
#
_cell.length_a   1.000
_cell.length_b   1.000
_cell.length_c   1.000
_cell.angle_alpha   90.00
_cell.angle_beta   90.00
_cell.angle_gamma   90.00
#
_symmetry.space_group_name_H-M   'P 1'
#
loop_
_entity.id
_entity.type
_entity.pdbx_description
1 polymer ?
#
loop_
_entity_poly.entity_id
_entity_poly.type
_entity_poly.pdbx_seq_one_letter_code
_entity_poly.pdbx_strand_id
1 'polypeptide(L)'
;MISVKLTQENYLLWSTQILPYLRSQGLIGYVDGSLPAPSQTITVEPTEDSARRITVNPEYTYWYHKDQLVLSAILSSITEDILSTMVGVTTARAA
;
A
#
# COMPACT_ATOMS: atom_id res chain seq x y z
N MET A 1 -17.03 -4.71 -3.50
CA MET A 1 -17.13 -4.97 -2.05
C MET A 1 -16.56 -6.35 -1.79
N ILE A 2 -15.62 -6.47 -0.85
CA ILE A 2 -15.15 -7.77 -0.34
C ILE A 2 -16.14 -8.15 0.76
N SER A 3 -16.85 -9.26 0.59
CA SER A 3 -17.89 -9.69 1.54
C SER A 3 -17.37 -10.69 2.56
N VAL A 4 -16.28 -11.40 2.23
CA VAL A 4 -15.68 -12.43 3.09
C VAL A 4 -14.52 -11.83 3.84
N LYS A 5 -14.54 -11.91 5.17
CA LYS A 5 -13.37 -11.58 5.99
C LYS A 5 -12.39 -12.76 6.01
N LEU A 6 -11.11 -12.49 5.87
CA LEU A 6 -10.05 -13.49 5.98
C LEU A 6 -10.06 -14.09 7.39
N THR A 7 -10.05 -15.41 7.45
CA THR A 7 -9.81 -16.24 8.62
C THR A 7 -8.64 -17.18 8.33
N GLN A 8 -8.16 -17.90 9.34
CA GLN A 8 -7.07 -18.87 9.19
C GLN A 8 -7.41 -20.02 8.22
N GLU A 9 -8.69 -20.23 7.92
CA GLU A 9 -9.18 -21.39 7.17
C GLU A 9 -9.69 -21.04 5.75
N ASN A 10 -9.88 -19.75 5.43
CA ASN A 10 -10.62 -19.34 4.23
C ASN A 10 -9.81 -18.51 3.22
N TYR A 11 -8.47 -18.53 3.30
CA TYR A 11 -7.59 -17.74 2.46
C TYR A 11 -7.92 -17.83 0.96
N LEU A 12 -8.20 -19.04 0.44
CA LEU A 12 -8.54 -19.22 -0.97
C LEU A 12 -9.83 -18.47 -1.34
N LEU A 13 -10.86 -18.53 -0.49
CA LEU A 13 -12.12 -17.83 -0.74
C LEU A 13 -11.93 -16.30 -0.63
N TRP A 14 -11.22 -15.83 0.39
CA TRP A 14 -10.91 -14.40 0.54
C TRP A 14 -10.11 -13.86 -0.65
N SER A 15 -9.04 -14.57 -1.06
CA SER A 15 -8.16 -14.17 -2.15
C SER A 15 -8.90 -14.09 -3.50
N THR A 16 -9.88 -14.97 -3.74
CA THR A 16 -10.72 -14.89 -4.95
C THR A 16 -11.57 -13.62 -5.03
N GLN A 17 -11.84 -12.94 -3.92
CA GLN A 17 -12.59 -11.67 -3.91
C GLN A 17 -11.67 -10.44 -3.96
N ILE A 18 -10.61 -10.42 -3.13
CA ILE A 18 -9.74 -9.24 -3.04
C ILE A 18 -8.81 -9.08 -4.25
N LEU A 19 -8.28 -10.17 -4.81
CA LEU A 19 -7.30 -10.07 -5.91
C LEU A 19 -7.92 -9.47 -7.19
N PRO A 20 -9.11 -9.91 -7.66
CA PRO A 20 -9.75 -9.26 -8.81
C PRO A 20 -10.12 -7.80 -8.54
N TYR A 21 -10.55 -7.48 -7.31
CA TYR A 21 -10.84 -6.11 -6.90
C TYR A 21 -9.60 -5.22 -7.04
N LEU A 22 -8.47 -5.61 -6.44
CA LEU A 22 -7.22 -4.86 -6.54
C LEU A 22 -6.71 -4.75 -7.98
N ARG A 23 -6.81 -5.83 -8.76
CA ARG A 23 -6.42 -5.82 -10.18
C ARG A 23 -7.26 -4.86 -11.01
N SER A 24 -8.58 -4.84 -10.83
CA SER A 24 -9.47 -3.92 -11.56
C SER A 24 -9.19 -2.44 -11.29
N GLN A 25 -8.58 -2.12 -10.15
CA GLN A 25 -8.16 -0.77 -9.78
C GLN A 25 -6.68 -0.48 -10.06
N GLY A 26 -5.93 -1.43 -10.62
CA GLY A 26 -4.49 -1.29 -10.84
C GLY A 26 -3.67 -1.23 -9.54
N LEU A 27 -4.19 -1.75 -8.43
CA LEU A 27 -3.58 -1.66 -7.11
C LEU A 27 -2.77 -2.89 -6.71
N ILE A 28 -2.80 -3.97 -7.50
CA ILE A 28 -2.11 -5.22 -7.15
C ILE A 28 -0.59 -5.05 -6.98
N GLY A 29 -0.01 -4.09 -7.71
CA GLY A 29 1.41 -3.77 -7.66
C GLY A 29 1.92 -3.30 -6.30
N TYR A 30 1.03 -2.77 -5.44
CA TYR A 30 1.34 -2.40 -4.06
C TYR A 30 1.45 -3.61 -3.13
N VAL A 31 0.81 -4.73 -3.48
CA VAL A 31 0.83 -5.97 -2.69
C VAL A 31 1.98 -6.87 -3.13
N ASP A 32 2.13 -7.10 -4.44
CA ASP A 32 3.18 -7.98 -4.97
C ASP A 32 4.56 -7.29 -5.09
N GLY A 33 4.59 -5.95 -5.00
CA GLY A 33 5.81 -5.14 -5.08
C GLY A 33 6.24 -4.81 -6.52
N SER A 34 5.41 -5.08 -7.53
CA SER A 34 5.68 -4.64 -8.90
C SER A 34 5.66 -3.12 -9.07
N LEU A 35 5.04 -2.39 -8.12
CA LEU A 35 5.06 -0.93 -8.01
C LEU A 35 5.90 -0.51 -6.79
N PRO A 36 7.24 -0.46 -6.91
CA PRO A 36 8.10 -0.10 -5.80
C PRO A 36 7.90 1.35 -5.36
N ALA A 37 8.11 1.61 -4.07
CA ALA A 37 8.06 2.95 -3.52
C ALA A 37 9.13 3.86 -4.16
N PRO A 38 8.77 5.06 -4.66
CA PRO A 38 9.74 6.06 -5.07
C PRO A 38 10.62 6.51 -3.91
N SER A 39 11.76 7.14 -4.21
CA SER A 39 12.60 7.77 -3.17
C SER A 39 11.78 8.79 -2.38
N GLN A 40 11.85 8.74 -1.05
CA GLN A 40 11.10 9.63 -0.16
C GLN A 40 11.44 11.12 -0.36
N THR A 41 12.69 11.39 -0.75
CA THR A 41 13.20 12.73 -0.98
C THR A 41 13.85 12.84 -2.34
N ILE A 42 13.83 14.05 -2.88
CA ILE A 42 14.54 14.43 -4.10
C ILE A 42 15.43 15.64 -3.81
N THR A 43 16.55 15.70 -4.51
CA THR A 43 17.40 16.89 -4.53
C THR A 43 16.86 17.85 -5.59
N VAL A 44 16.59 19.08 -5.20
CA VAL A 44 16.29 20.18 -6.12
C VAL A 44 17.59 20.93 -6.37
N GLU A 45 18.02 20.91 -7.64
CA GLU A 45 19.21 21.63 -8.08
C GLU A 45 19.02 23.15 -7.90
N PRO A 46 20.11 23.87 -7.63
CA PRO A 46 20.05 25.31 -7.44
C PRO A 46 19.59 26.03 -8.71
N THR A 47 18.79 27.08 -8.53
CA THR A 47 18.46 28.08 -9.56
C THR A 47 19.11 29.41 -9.19
N GLU A 48 19.10 30.40 -10.07
CA GLU A 48 19.73 31.72 -9.82
C GLU A 48 19.29 32.36 -8.48
N ASP A 49 18.06 32.10 -8.05
CA ASP A 49 17.48 32.58 -6.79
C ASP A 49 17.36 31.52 -5.67
N SER A 50 17.97 30.33 -5.79
CA SER A 50 17.79 29.26 -4.79
C SER A 50 18.99 28.35 -4.63
N ALA A 51 19.37 28.11 -3.37
CA ALA A 51 20.35 27.08 -3.02
C ALA A 51 19.79 25.66 -3.24
N ARG A 52 20.71 24.71 -3.43
CA ARG A 52 20.42 23.27 -3.47
C ARG A 52 19.70 22.87 -2.19
N ARG A 53 18.58 22.16 -2.32
CA ARG A 53 17.78 21.71 -1.18
C ARG A 53 17.29 20.28 -1.37
N ILE A 54 17.05 19.59 -0.24
CA ILE A 54 16.37 18.29 -0.22
C ILE A 54 14.90 18.56 0.11
N THR A 55 14.00 18.02 -0.70
CA THR A 55 12.55 18.12 -0.47
C THR A 55 11.90 16.74 -0.51
N VAL A 56 10.71 16.62 0.07
CA VAL A 56 9.87 15.41 -0.06
C VAL A 56 9.50 15.22 -1.53
N ASN A 57 9.60 13.98 -2.00
CA ASN A 57 9.20 13.62 -3.34
C ASN A 57 7.67 13.55 -3.44
N PRO A 58 7.01 14.38 -4.28
CA PRO A 58 5.56 14.31 -4.48
C PRO A 58 5.09 12.94 -4.96
N GLU A 59 5.89 12.24 -5.77
CA GLU A 59 5.59 10.89 -6.25
C GLU A 59 5.56 9.88 -5.10
N TYR A 60 6.46 10.02 -4.12
CA TYR A 60 6.42 9.19 -2.92
C TYR A 60 5.14 9.44 -2.12
N THR A 61 4.75 10.71 -1.92
CA THR A 61 3.51 11.04 -1.20
C THR A 61 2.28 10.46 -1.90
N TYR A 62 2.20 10.58 -3.24
CA TYR A 62 1.13 9.99 -4.02
C TYR A 62 1.10 8.46 -3.91
N TRP A 63 2.26 7.82 -4.07
CA TRP A 63 2.40 6.37 -3.95
C TRP A 63 1.99 5.90 -2.54
N TYR A 64 2.44 6.59 -1.50
CA TYR A 64 2.16 6.24 -0.11
C TYR A 64 0.67 6.35 0.20
N HIS A 65 -0.03 7.38 -0.29
CA HIS A 65 -1.48 7.47 -0.12
C HIS A 65 -2.21 6.26 -0.74
N LYS A 66 -1.78 5.81 -1.92
CA LYS A 66 -2.36 4.62 -2.57
C LYS A 66 -2.04 3.34 -1.81
N ASP A 67 -0.80 3.18 -1.36
CA ASP A 67 -0.39 2.06 -0.51
C ASP A 67 -1.25 1.97 0.77
N GLN A 68 -1.48 3.09 1.46
CA GLN A 68 -2.31 3.13 2.67
C GLN A 68 -3.79 2.82 2.39
N LEU A 69 -4.32 3.17 1.22
CA LEU A 69 -5.65 2.76 0.80
C LEU A 69 -5.74 1.24 0.59
N VAL A 70 -4.71 0.63 0.02
CA VAL A 70 -4.64 -0.83 -0.14
C VAL A 70 -4.50 -1.51 1.23
N LEU A 71 -3.61 -1.02 2.09
CA LEU A 71 -3.42 -1.53 3.44
C LEU A 71 -4.73 -1.48 4.24
N SER A 72 -5.43 -0.34 4.25
CA SER A 72 -6.73 -0.23 4.94
C SER A 72 -7.81 -1.14 4.35
N ALA A 73 -7.80 -1.38 3.03
CA ALA A 73 -8.68 -2.35 2.40
C ALA A 73 -8.36 -3.79 2.85
N ILE A 74 -7.08 -4.15 2.96
CA ILE A 74 -6.65 -5.46 3.49
C ILE A 74 -7.09 -5.59 4.95
N LEU A 75 -6.71 -4.65 5.82
CA LEU A 75 -7.01 -4.69 7.25
C LEU A 75 -8.52 -4.68 7.56
N SER A 76 -9.34 -4.01 6.75
CA SER A 76 -10.81 -4.06 6.90
C SER A 76 -11.43 -5.38 6.43
N SER A 77 -10.70 -6.14 5.61
CA SER A 77 -11.13 -7.42 5.04
C SER A 77 -10.63 -8.64 5.81
N ILE A 78 -10.01 -8.47 6.97
CA ILE A 78 -9.56 -9.58 7.83
C ILE A 78 -10.35 -9.63 9.16
N THR A 79 -10.31 -10.76 9.87
CA THR A 79 -10.85 -10.85 11.24
C THR A 79 -9.91 -10.25 12.27
N GLU A 80 -10.45 -9.96 13.46
CA GLU A 80 -9.69 -9.39 14.58
C GLU A 80 -8.51 -10.27 15.00
N ASP A 81 -8.69 -11.59 14.98
CA ASP A 81 -7.62 -12.54 15.30
C ASP A 81 -6.41 -12.38 14.37
N ILE A 82 -6.64 -12.19 13.06
CA ILE A 82 -5.56 -11.95 12.10
C ILE A 82 -5.05 -10.52 12.20
N LEU A 83 -5.93 -9.54 12.46
CA LEU A 83 -5.52 -8.16 12.66
C LEU A 83 -4.53 -8.02 13.81
N SER A 84 -4.69 -8.83 14.87
CA SER A 84 -3.75 -8.88 15.99
C SER A 84 -2.33 -9.31 15.60
N THR A 85 -2.16 -10.07 14.50
CA THR A 85 -0.85 -10.47 13.99
C THR A 85 -0.21 -9.42 13.08
N MET A 86 -0.98 -8.40 12.66
CA MET A 86 -0.53 -7.33 11.74
C MET A 86 -0.02 -6.08 12.45
N VAL A 87 0.28 -6.17 13.76
CA VAL A 87 0.79 -5.04 14.53
C VAL A 87 2.16 -4.59 14.00
N GLY A 88 2.26 -3.30 13.66
CA GLY A 88 3.49 -2.71 13.13
C GLY A 88 3.65 -2.83 11.61
N VAL A 89 2.70 -3.45 10.92
CA VAL A 89 2.64 -3.43 9.45
C VAL A 89 2.25 -2.04 8.96
N THR A 90 3.10 -1.44 8.13
CA THR A 90 2.93 -0.06 7.64
C THR A 90 2.75 0.04 6.13
N THR A 91 2.85 -1.06 5.38
CA THR A 91 2.68 -1.07 3.91
C THR A 91 1.82 -2.23 3.47
N ALA A 92 1.14 -2.11 2.33
CA ALA A 92 0.29 -3.15 1.79
C ALA A 92 1.05 -4.45 1.46
N ARG A 93 2.33 -4.34 1.10
CA ARG A 93 3.22 -5.48 0.83
C ARG A 93 3.62 -6.25 2.09
N ALA A 94 3.67 -5.58 3.24
CA ALA A 94 4.05 -6.17 4.51
C ALA A 94 2.86 -6.75 5.29
N ALA A 95 1.64 -6.51 4.82
CA ALA A 95 0.40 -7.10 5.32
C ALA A 95 0.19 -8.51 4.74
#